data_AF-A0A2R4WXZ9-F1
#
_entry.id   AF-A0A2R4WXZ9-F1
#
_cell.length_a   1.000
_cell.length_b   1.000
_cell.length_c   1.000
_cell.angle_alpha   90.00
_cell.angle_beta   90.00
_cell.angle_gamma   90.00
#
_symmetry.space_group_name_H-M   'P 1'
#
loop_
_entity.id
_entity.type
_entity.pdbx_description
1 polymer ?
#
loop_
_entity_poly.entity_id
_entity_poly.type
_entity_poly.pdbx_seq_one_letter_code
_entity_poly.pdbx_strand_id
1 'polypeptide(L)'
;MVEFDDVSVVIPTVRESLVTPATVPDDAEVIVRRDEGLNVARNAGVRAASADWIVIADDDIEFPTATVAETLGRMDRQTLAGLRDFPPLRWVIGRLMIFHRDLWNRVGGFDERRHHGGDTDFAIRVEKEGGRVLQLERDVVPHYDEETGDTMVTRGHLEWTWYLLRRHPRVFGPVAAKLLANKLRPR
;
A
#
# COMPACT_ATOMS: atom_id res chain seq x y z
N MET A 1 22.20 4.05 -12.99
CA MET A 1 21.58 3.99 -11.65
C MET A 1 20.39 4.92 -11.70
N VAL A 2 19.25 4.51 -11.15
CA VAL A 2 18.11 5.44 -10.97
C VAL A 2 18.49 6.32 -9.78
N GLU A 3 18.51 7.62 -9.98
CA GLU A 3 18.69 8.59 -8.90
C GLU A 3 17.36 8.69 -8.12
N PHE A 4 17.44 8.78 -6.78
CA PHE A 4 16.26 8.85 -5.91
C PHE A 4 15.95 10.28 -5.47
N ASP A 5 16.57 11.28 -6.09
CA ASP A 5 16.41 12.71 -5.82
C ASP A 5 14.97 13.22 -6.03
N ASP A 6 14.21 12.60 -6.93
CA ASP A 6 12.77 12.82 -7.13
C ASP A 6 11.90 11.71 -6.51
N VAL A 7 12.30 11.14 -5.37
CA VAL A 7 11.52 10.15 -4.62
C VAL A 7 11.32 10.55 -3.16
N SER A 8 10.07 10.58 -2.72
CA SER A 8 9.71 10.70 -1.30
C SER A 8 9.21 9.37 -0.74
N VAL A 9 9.92 8.85 0.26
CA VAL A 9 9.55 7.64 1.00
C VAL A 9 8.78 8.04 2.25
N VAL A 10 7.48 7.75 2.25
CA VAL A 10 6.57 8.00 3.36
C VAL A 10 6.42 6.73 4.21
N ILE A 11 6.79 6.84 5.49
CA ILE A 11 6.80 5.73 6.44
C ILE A 11 5.81 6.05 7.58
N PRO A 12 4.55 5.58 7.49
CA PRO A 12 3.60 5.73 8.57
C PRO A 12 3.90 4.72 9.68
N THR A 13 4.02 5.18 10.92
CA THR A 13 4.41 4.32 12.05
C THR A 13 3.84 4.83 13.36
N VAL A 14 3.59 3.90 14.29
CA VAL A 14 3.36 4.19 15.72
C VAL A 14 4.52 3.71 16.59
N ARG A 15 5.54 3.09 15.98
CA ARG A 15 6.71 2.52 16.63
C ARG A 15 7.80 3.58 16.80
N GLU A 16 8.65 3.38 17.80
CA GLU A 16 9.82 4.23 18.03
C GLU A 16 11.05 3.74 17.27
N SER A 17 11.27 2.42 17.24
CA SER A 17 12.35 1.78 16.51
C SER A 17 11.91 1.46 15.09
N LEU A 18 12.68 1.93 14.10
CA LEU A 18 12.36 1.81 12.68
C LEU A 18 13.56 1.18 11.95
N VAL A 19 13.29 0.22 11.08
CA VAL A 19 14.30 -0.41 10.22
C VAL A 19 14.40 0.34 8.91
N THR A 20 13.26 0.62 8.30
CA THR A 20 13.19 1.13 6.92
C THR A 20 13.95 2.42 6.68
N PRO A 21 13.83 3.49 7.50
CA PRO A 21 14.55 4.74 7.26
C PRO A 21 16.07 4.57 7.14
N ALA A 22 16.66 3.58 7.83
CA ALA A 22 18.09 3.33 7.82
C ALA A 22 18.59 2.60 6.56
N THR A 23 17.67 2.14 5.71
CA THR A 23 17.98 1.34 4.50
C THR A 23 17.55 2.04 3.21
N VAL A 24 16.87 3.18 3.32
CA VAL A 24 16.50 4.03 2.16
C VAL A 24 17.76 4.68 1.59
N PRO A 25 17.88 4.83 0.25
CA PRO A 25 18.98 5.59 -0.37
C PRO A 25 19.11 7.01 0.19
N ASP A 26 20.34 7.46 0.41
CA ASP A 26 20.65 8.76 1.03
C ASP A 26 20.14 9.97 0.23
N ASP A 27 19.91 9.80 -1.07
CA ASP A 27 19.39 10.81 -1.99
C ASP A 27 17.86 10.86 -2.05
N ALA A 28 17.14 9.92 -1.42
CA ALA A 28 15.69 9.95 -1.31
C ALA A 28 15.22 10.82 -0.12
N GLU A 29 14.10 11.51 -0.28
CA GLU A 29 13.46 12.20 0.84
C GLU A 29 12.73 11.20 1.76
N VAL A 30 13.10 11.13 3.04
CA VAL A 30 12.43 10.26 4.02
C VAL A 30 11.47 11.04 4.89
N ILE A 31 10.19 10.63 4.93
CA ILE A 31 9.13 11.26 5.70
C ILE A 31 8.49 10.24 6.63
N VAL A 32 8.85 10.31 7.91
CA VAL A 32 8.24 9.49 8.96
C VAL A 32 7.01 10.20 9.53
N ARG A 33 5.86 9.51 9.57
CA ARG A 33 4.59 10.06 10.06
C ARG A 33 4.04 9.24 11.21
N ARG A 34 3.72 9.92 12.32
CA ARG A 34 3.20 9.32 13.56
C ARG A 34 1.77 9.76 13.91
N ASP A 35 1.00 10.13 12.88
CA ASP A 35 -0.37 10.58 13.04
C ASP A 35 -1.28 9.47 13.56
N GLU A 36 -2.32 9.85 14.31
CA GLU A 36 -3.36 8.93 14.75
C GLU A 36 -4.18 8.46 13.53
N GLY A 37 -3.96 7.21 13.12
CA GLY A 37 -4.62 6.56 11.99
C GLY A 37 -3.70 6.37 10.79
N LEU A 38 -3.60 5.11 10.32
CA LEU A 38 -2.69 4.72 9.24
C LEU A 38 -2.89 5.55 7.96
N ASN A 39 -4.13 5.71 7.50
CA ASN A 39 -4.40 6.45 6.27
C ASN A 39 -4.27 7.97 6.46
N VAL A 40 -4.44 8.48 7.69
CA VAL A 40 -4.14 9.88 8.03
C VAL A 40 -2.64 10.13 7.87
N ALA A 41 -1.81 9.27 8.47
CA ALA A 41 -0.37 9.33 8.38
C ALA A 41 0.11 9.24 6.91
N ARG A 42 -0.43 8.29 6.13
CA ARG A 42 -0.13 8.16 4.69
C ARG A 42 -0.45 9.45 3.94
N ASN A 43 -1.70 9.93 4.01
CA ASN A 43 -2.11 11.12 3.28
C ASN A 43 -1.29 12.35 3.70
N ALA A 44 -1.04 12.51 4.99
CA ALA A 44 -0.29 13.65 5.49
C ALA A 44 1.19 13.57 5.08
N GLY A 45 1.77 12.37 5.00
CA GLY A 45 3.09 12.15 4.41
C GLY A 45 3.14 12.51 2.93
N VAL A 46 2.15 12.07 2.13
CA VAL A 46 2.06 12.47 0.71
C VAL A 46 1.94 13.98 0.56
N ARG A 47 1.14 14.66 1.40
CA ARG A 47 1.05 16.13 1.36
C ARG A 47 2.35 16.83 1.74
N ALA A 48 3.15 16.24 2.62
CA ALA A 48 4.42 16.80 3.09
C ALA A 48 5.59 16.54 2.13
N ALA A 49 5.49 15.49 1.29
CA ALA A 49 6.49 15.13 0.30
C ALA A 49 6.78 16.30 -0.65
N SER A 50 8.06 16.50 -0.97
CA SER A 50 8.51 17.48 -1.95
C SER A 50 8.67 16.89 -3.35
N ALA A 51 8.94 15.59 -3.47
CA ALA A 51 9.10 14.90 -4.74
C ALA A 51 7.77 14.47 -5.38
N ASP A 52 7.79 14.16 -6.68
CA ASP A 52 6.59 13.72 -7.41
C ASP A 52 6.36 12.20 -7.31
N TRP A 53 7.41 11.39 -7.21
CA TRP A 53 7.27 9.97 -6.96
C TRP A 53 7.18 9.67 -5.47
N ILE A 54 6.14 8.93 -5.10
CA ILE A 54 5.82 8.59 -3.72
C ILE A 54 6.00 7.09 -3.53
N VAL A 55 6.73 6.73 -2.48
CA VAL A 55 6.81 5.36 -1.98
C VAL A 55 6.20 5.32 -0.58
N ILE A 56 5.09 4.63 -0.38
CA ILE A 56 4.64 4.23 0.95
C ILE A 56 5.38 2.97 1.33
N ALA A 57 6.02 2.94 2.49
CA ALA A 57 6.68 1.75 3.02
C ALA A 57 6.30 1.52 4.49
N ASP A 58 6.08 0.27 4.89
CA ASP A 58 6.02 -0.11 6.31
C ASP A 58 7.36 0.22 6.99
N ASP A 59 7.37 0.28 8.32
CA ASP A 59 8.51 0.73 9.12
C ASP A 59 9.55 -0.36 9.47
N ASP A 60 9.23 -1.62 9.16
CA ASP A 60 9.94 -2.83 9.54
C ASP A 60 10.49 -3.62 8.33
N ILE A 61 10.62 -2.94 7.19
CA ILE A 61 11.12 -3.53 5.95
C ILE A 61 12.56 -3.10 5.68
N GLU A 62 13.36 -3.98 5.06
CA GLU A 62 14.55 -3.54 4.34
C GLU A 62 14.08 -2.87 3.03
N PHE A 63 14.43 -1.60 2.83
CA PHE A 63 13.95 -0.85 1.69
C PHE A 63 14.47 -1.47 0.39
N PRO A 64 13.59 -1.92 -0.52
CA PRO A 64 13.99 -2.73 -1.66
C PRO A 64 14.44 -1.83 -2.84
N THR A 65 15.56 -1.14 -2.67
CA THR A 65 16.09 -0.11 -3.58
C THR A 65 16.09 -0.55 -5.05
N ALA A 66 16.61 -1.75 -5.35
CA ALA A 66 16.68 -2.25 -6.72
C ALA A 66 15.28 -2.46 -7.33
N THR A 67 14.35 -3.02 -6.55
CA THR A 67 12.97 -3.26 -6.97
C THR A 67 12.23 -1.93 -7.21
N VAL A 68 12.41 -0.95 -6.32
CA VAL A 68 11.80 0.38 -6.48
C VAL A 68 12.34 1.07 -7.73
N ALA A 69 13.66 1.07 -7.92
CA ALA A 69 14.31 1.65 -9.10
C ALA A 69 13.83 1.02 -10.41
N GLU A 70 13.79 -0.31 -10.49
CA GLU A 70 13.28 -1.02 -11.69
C GLU A 70 11.80 -0.67 -11.93
N THR A 71 11.00 -0.64 -10.86
CA THR A 71 9.57 -0.37 -10.94
C THR A 71 9.31 1.05 -11.46
N LEU A 72 10.01 2.06 -10.93
CA LEU A 72 9.93 3.45 -11.42
C LEU A 72 10.27 3.55 -12.91
N GLY A 73 11.29 2.82 -13.38
CA GLY A 73 11.66 2.77 -14.81
C GLY A 73 10.60 2.15 -15.74
N ARG A 74 9.57 1.51 -15.19
CA ARG A 74 8.50 0.82 -15.93
C ARG A 74 7.12 1.45 -15.72
N MET A 75 7.03 2.47 -14.87
CA MET A 75 5.78 3.11 -14.48
C MET A 75 5.52 4.42 -15.22
N ASP A 76 4.25 4.76 -15.35
CA ASP A 76 3.77 6.08 -15.75
C ASP A 76 2.98 6.74 -14.62
N ARG A 77 2.57 7.99 -14.83
CA ARG A 77 1.79 8.78 -13.85
C ARG A 77 0.38 8.22 -13.57
N GLN A 78 -0.03 7.15 -14.23
CA GLN A 78 -1.32 6.47 -14.05
C GLN A 78 -1.16 5.08 -13.43
N THR A 79 0.07 4.68 -13.11
CA THR A 79 0.36 3.37 -12.54
C THR A 79 0.48 3.45 -11.02
N LEU A 80 -0.20 2.54 -10.33
CA LEU A 80 0.06 2.17 -8.93
C LEU A 80 0.81 0.85 -8.93
N ALA A 81 2.00 0.79 -8.36
CA ALA A 81 2.69 -0.46 -8.10
C ALA A 81 2.67 -0.79 -6.60
N GLY A 82 2.76 -2.06 -6.27
CA GLY A 82 2.89 -2.50 -4.88
C GLY A 82 2.89 -4.01 -4.75
N LEU A 83 3.17 -4.51 -3.55
CA LEU A 83 3.27 -5.95 -3.32
C LEU A 83 1.92 -6.63 -3.49
N ARG A 84 1.90 -7.77 -4.18
CA ARG A 84 0.71 -8.57 -4.45
C ARG A 84 -0.02 -8.96 -3.15
N ASP A 85 -1.33 -8.78 -3.13
CA ASP A 85 -2.19 -9.24 -2.03
C ASP A 85 -2.46 -10.77 -2.08
N PHE A 86 -3.02 -11.32 -1.01
CA PHE A 86 -3.31 -12.74 -0.88
C PHE A 86 -4.57 -13.12 -1.71
N PRO A 87 -4.51 -14.17 -2.56
CA PRO A 87 -5.68 -14.63 -3.30
C PRO A 87 -6.88 -14.90 -2.38
N PRO A 88 -8.11 -14.49 -2.75
CA PRO A 88 -8.54 -13.98 -4.06
C PRO A 88 -8.40 -12.46 -4.26
N LEU A 89 -7.78 -11.72 -3.33
CA LEU A 89 -7.49 -10.30 -3.52
C LEU A 89 -6.43 -10.18 -4.62
N ARG A 90 -6.69 -9.29 -5.58
CA ARG A 90 -5.86 -9.12 -6.79
C ARG A 90 -5.19 -7.74 -6.87
N TRP A 91 -5.22 -6.98 -5.80
CA TRP A 91 -4.62 -5.65 -5.73
C TRP A 91 -3.27 -5.73 -5.00
N VAL A 92 -2.92 -4.64 -4.32
CA VAL A 92 -1.66 -4.48 -3.61
C VAL A 92 -1.90 -4.24 -2.13
N ILE A 93 -0.94 -4.66 -1.31
CA ILE A 93 -0.94 -4.40 0.13
C ILE A 93 -0.19 -3.12 0.46
N GLY A 94 -0.60 -2.46 1.53
CA GLY A 94 -0.06 -1.15 1.95
C GLY A 94 1.38 -1.12 2.49
N ARG A 95 2.08 -2.25 2.43
CA ARG A 95 3.44 -2.44 2.92
C ARG A 95 4.52 -1.83 2.04
N LEU A 96 4.30 -1.87 0.73
CA LEU A 96 5.08 -1.14 -0.25
C LEU A 96 4.13 -0.74 -1.38
N MET A 97 3.97 0.56 -1.57
CA MET A 97 3.18 1.12 -2.68
C MET A 97 3.98 2.23 -3.35
N ILE A 98 4.02 2.24 -4.66
CA ILE A 98 4.74 3.23 -5.47
C ILE A 98 3.72 3.87 -6.41
N PHE A 99 3.68 5.20 -6.45
CA PHE A 99 2.80 5.93 -7.35
C PHE A 99 3.27 7.37 -7.53
N HIS A 100 2.85 8.01 -8.62
CA HIS A 100 3.06 9.44 -8.83
C HIS A 100 2.03 10.27 -8.05
N ARG A 101 2.43 11.41 -7.49
CA ARG A 101 1.57 12.36 -6.74
C ARG A 101 0.30 12.72 -7.49
N ASP A 102 0.40 13.01 -8.79
CA ASP A 102 -0.77 13.27 -9.65
C ASP A 102 -1.83 12.15 -9.60
N LEU A 103 -1.43 10.89 -9.51
CA LEU A 103 -2.38 9.78 -9.38
C LEU A 103 -3.14 9.86 -8.06
N TRP A 104 -2.42 10.13 -6.97
CA TRP A 104 -3.00 10.34 -5.65
C TRP A 104 -3.97 11.53 -5.62
N ASN A 105 -3.59 12.65 -6.26
CA ASN A 105 -4.43 13.85 -6.40
C ASN A 105 -5.74 13.54 -7.15
N ARG A 106 -5.66 12.85 -8.30
CA ARG A 106 -6.85 12.49 -9.10
C ARG A 106 -7.77 11.53 -8.36
N VAL A 107 -7.20 10.54 -7.68
CA VAL A 107 -7.94 9.51 -6.95
C VAL A 107 -8.53 10.05 -5.63
N GLY A 108 -7.95 11.10 -5.06
CA GLY A 108 -8.38 11.73 -3.81
C GLY A 108 -7.81 11.09 -2.55
N GLY A 109 -6.61 10.51 -2.64
CA GLY A 109 -5.88 9.91 -1.53
C GLY A 109 -6.56 8.72 -0.83
N PHE A 110 -6.09 8.34 0.35
CA PHE A 110 -6.61 7.22 1.15
C PHE A 110 -7.82 7.64 1.99
N ASP A 111 -8.77 6.73 2.27
CA ASP A 111 -9.89 7.01 3.19
C ASP A 111 -9.39 7.00 4.64
N GLU A 112 -9.24 8.19 5.22
CA GLU A 112 -8.73 8.44 6.58
C GLU A 112 -9.59 7.81 7.68
N ARG A 113 -10.86 7.48 7.39
CA ARG A 113 -11.79 6.86 8.36
C ARG A 113 -11.54 5.37 8.57
N ARG A 114 -10.54 4.79 7.90
CA ARG A 114 -10.30 3.35 7.83
C ARG A 114 -8.88 3.00 8.26
N HIS A 115 -8.79 2.05 9.19
CA HIS A 115 -7.53 1.39 9.54
C HIS A 115 -7.17 0.24 8.59
N HIS A 116 -8.18 -0.41 8.00
CA HIS A 116 -8.01 -1.57 7.10
C HIS A 116 -8.75 -1.41 5.78
N GLY A 117 -8.24 -2.07 4.73
CA GLY A 117 -8.80 -2.05 3.38
C GLY A 117 -8.61 -0.72 2.63
N GLY A 118 -7.81 0.21 3.16
CA GLY A 118 -7.54 1.50 2.54
C GLY A 118 -6.67 1.40 1.28
N ASP A 119 -5.70 0.49 1.30
CA ASP A 119 -4.86 0.10 0.17
C ASP A 119 -5.70 -0.50 -0.97
N THR A 120 -6.58 -1.45 -0.66
CA THR A 120 -7.48 -2.04 -1.64
C THR A 120 -8.49 -1.03 -2.19
N ASP A 121 -9.11 -0.19 -1.34
CA ASP A 121 -9.99 0.90 -1.81
C ASP A 121 -9.24 1.86 -2.75
N PHE A 122 -8.03 2.27 -2.38
CA PHE A 122 -7.21 3.14 -3.21
C PHE A 122 -6.90 2.49 -4.56
N ALA A 123 -6.48 1.22 -4.58
CA ALA A 123 -6.20 0.47 -5.81
C ALA A 123 -7.44 0.31 -6.70
N ILE A 124 -8.62 0.03 -6.12
CA ILE A 124 -9.87 -0.02 -6.90
C ILE A 124 -10.20 1.36 -7.49
N ARG A 125 -9.97 2.44 -6.74
CA ARG A 125 -10.21 3.79 -7.28
C ARG A 125 -9.22 4.18 -8.36
N VAL A 126 -7.96 3.74 -8.27
CA VAL A 126 -6.98 3.86 -9.37
C VAL A 126 -7.53 3.18 -10.64
N GLU A 127 -8.00 1.93 -10.54
CA GLU A 127 -8.58 1.23 -11.70
C GLU A 127 -9.81 1.96 -12.28
N LYS A 128 -10.67 2.51 -11.42
CA LYS A 128 -11.87 3.26 -11.84
C LYS A 128 -11.55 4.56 -12.59
N GLU A 129 -10.44 5.20 -12.25
CA GLU A 129 -9.91 6.39 -12.95
C GLU A 129 -9.09 6.04 -14.21
N GLY A 130 -9.13 4.77 -14.64
CA GLY A 130 -8.39 4.29 -15.81
C GLY A 130 -6.89 4.05 -15.56
N GLY A 131 -6.45 4.12 -14.30
CA GLY A 131 -5.09 3.76 -13.91
C GLY A 131 -4.85 2.26 -13.91
N ARG A 132 -3.57 1.88 -13.89
CA ARG A 132 -3.14 0.47 -13.90
C ARG A 132 -2.57 0.08 -12.53
N VAL A 133 -2.87 -1.13 -12.08
CA VAL A 133 -2.26 -1.71 -10.87
C VAL A 133 -1.20 -2.74 -11.27
N LEU A 134 0.05 -2.49 -10.92
CA LEU A 134 1.19 -3.38 -11.13
C LEU A 134 1.49 -4.12 -9.83
N GLN A 135 1.41 -5.45 -9.87
CA GLN A 135 1.70 -6.28 -8.69
C GLN A 135 3.17 -6.72 -8.72
N LEU A 136 3.87 -6.42 -7.62
CA LEU A 136 5.21 -6.90 -7.34
C LEU A 136 5.11 -8.18 -6.50
N GLU A 137 6.02 -9.12 -6.70
CA GLU A 137 6.05 -10.34 -5.88
C GLU A 137 6.46 -10.00 -4.45
N ARG A 138 5.93 -10.73 -3.46
CA ARG A 138 6.10 -10.37 -2.04
C ARG A 138 7.48 -10.72 -1.47
N ASP A 139 8.13 -11.69 -2.05
CA ASP A 139 9.46 -12.20 -1.67
C ASP A 139 10.60 -11.22 -1.98
N VAL A 140 10.32 -10.16 -2.75
CA VAL A 140 11.31 -9.11 -3.08
C VAL A 140 11.59 -8.15 -1.91
N VAL A 141 10.85 -8.27 -0.81
CA VAL A 141 11.01 -7.40 0.37
C VAL A 141 11.28 -8.25 1.61
N PRO A 142 12.52 -8.23 2.14
CA PRO A 142 12.82 -8.81 3.44
C PRO A 142 12.03 -8.08 4.54
N HIS A 143 11.34 -8.85 5.39
CA HIS A 143 10.57 -8.37 6.53
C HIS A 143 11.17 -8.88 7.83
N TYR A 144 11.38 -8.00 8.80
CA TYR A 144 12.05 -8.35 10.06
C TYR A 144 11.12 -8.69 11.23
N ASP A 145 9.80 -8.81 11.01
CA ASP A 145 8.88 -9.38 12.02
C ASP A 145 8.39 -10.78 11.61
N GLU A 146 8.84 -11.78 12.39
CA GLU A 146 8.14 -13.04 12.61
C GLU A 146 6.80 -12.74 13.30
N GLU A 147 5.72 -13.40 12.89
CA GLU A 147 4.36 -13.31 13.45
C GLU A 147 3.52 -12.05 13.12
N THR A 148 2.89 -12.08 11.96
CA THR A 148 1.46 -11.67 11.86
C THR A 148 0.62 -12.79 11.24
N GLY A 149 1.04 -14.03 11.48
CA GLY A 149 0.40 -15.24 10.94
C GLY A 149 -0.87 -15.65 11.69
N ASP A 150 -1.07 -15.19 12.92
CA ASP A 150 -2.21 -15.60 13.73
C ASP A 150 -2.81 -14.42 14.50
N THR A 151 -4.13 -14.29 14.44
CA THR A 151 -5.02 -13.30 15.11
C THR A 151 -5.38 -11.97 14.42
N MET A 152 -5.65 -11.98 13.10
CA MET A 152 -6.69 -11.05 12.59
C MET A 152 -8.08 -11.54 13.03
N VAL A 153 -8.60 -10.91 14.07
CA VAL A 153 -9.96 -11.13 14.60
C VAL A 153 -10.98 -11.11 13.45
N THR A 154 -11.82 -12.15 13.37
CA THR A 154 -12.89 -12.32 12.35
C THR A 154 -13.73 -11.04 12.12
N ARG A 155 -13.90 -10.22 13.16
CA ARG A 155 -14.60 -8.93 13.13
C ARG A 155 -13.91 -7.89 12.24
N GLY A 156 -12.60 -7.72 12.36
CA GLY A 156 -11.85 -6.80 11.50
C GLY A 156 -11.96 -7.19 10.03
N HIS A 157 -11.91 -8.49 9.75
CA HIS A 157 -12.13 -9.03 8.40
C HIS A 157 -13.52 -8.68 7.85
N LEU A 158 -14.57 -8.85 8.66
CA LEU A 158 -15.94 -8.50 8.26
C LEU A 158 -16.10 -6.99 8.02
N GLU A 159 -15.52 -6.15 8.87
CA GLU A 159 -15.64 -4.69 8.77
C GLU A 159 -15.04 -4.14 7.48
N TRP A 160 -13.80 -4.53 7.14
CA TRP A 160 -13.18 -4.04 5.89
C TRP A 160 -13.81 -4.66 4.65
N THR A 161 -14.22 -5.94 4.70
CA THR A 161 -14.94 -6.59 3.58
C THR A 161 -16.26 -5.88 3.30
N TRP A 162 -17.03 -5.55 4.35
CA TRP A 162 -18.28 -4.80 4.22
C TRP A 162 -18.05 -3.40 3.67
N TYR A 163 -17.02 -2.69 4.17
CA TYR A 163 -16.64 -1.38 3.67
C TYR A 163 -16.38 -1.40 2.15
N LEU A 164 -15.54 -2.34 1.68
CA LEU A 164 -15.20 -2.46 0.27
C LEU A 164 -16.40 -2.92 -0.57
N LEU A 165 -17.22 -3.85 -0.06
CA LEU A 165 -18.43 -4.29 -0.74
C LEU A 165 -19.43 -3.14 -0.93
N ARG A 166 -19.63 -2.31 0.10
CA ARG A 166 -20.54 -1.17 0.04
C ARG A 166 -20.04 -0.09 -0.91
N ARG A 167 -18.74 0.18 -0.93
CA ARG A 167 -18.11 1.25 -1.73
C ARG A 167 -17.84 0.83 -3.19
N HIS A 168 -17.59 -0.46 -3.42
CA HIS A 168 -17.24 -1.01 -4.74
C HIS A 168 -18.02 -2.30 -5.06
N PRO A 169 -19.36 -2.31 -5.01
CA PRO A 169 -20.14 -3.55 -5.10
C PRO A 169 -19.87 -4.34 -6.39
N ARG A 170 -19.70 -3.65 -7.53
CA ARG A 170 -19.43 -4.29 -8.82
C ARG A 170 -18.03 -4.90 -8.93
N VAL A 171 -17.04 -4.27 -8.32
CA VAL A 171 -15.62 -4.67 -8.44
C VAL A 171 -15.24 -5.67 -7.34
N PHE A 172 -15.70 -5.42 -6.12
CA PHE A 172 -15.36 -6.20 -4.94
C PHE A 172 -16.38 -7.30 -4.64
N GLY A 173 -17.63 -7.20 -5.09
CA GLY A 173 -18.66 -8.23 -4.90
C GLY A 173 -18.23 -9.64 -5.32
N PRO A 174 -17.68 -9.83 -6.53
CA PRO A 174 -17.15 -11.14 -6.94
C PRO A 174 -15.99 -11.64 -6.07
N VAL A 175 -15.16 -10.74 -5.53
CA VAL A 175 -14.05 -11.08 -4.63
C VAL A 175 -14.57 -11.49 -3.26
N ALA A 176 -15.53 -10.75 -2.71
CA ALA A 176 -16.20 -11.08 -1.46
C ALA A 176 -16.90 -12.45 -1.51
N ALA A 177 -17.55 -12.79 -2.63
CA ALA A 177 -18.13 -14.11 -2.84
C ALA A 177 -17.09 -15.23 -2.79
N LYS A 178 -15.90 -15.02 -3.40
CA LYS A 178 -14.78 -15.98 -3.34
C LYS A 178 -14.19 -16.11 -1.93
N LEU A 179 -14.04 -15.00 -1.21
CA LEU A 179 -13.59 -15.00 0.19
C LEU A 179 -14.52 -15.84 1.07
N LEU A 180 -15.83 -15.66 0.92
CA LEU A 180 -16.83 -16.43 1.65
C LEU A 180 -16.78 -17.92 1.28
N ALA A 181 -16.68 -18.24 -0.02
CA ALA A 181 -16.57 -19.62 -0.48
C ALA A 181 -15.32 -20.33 0.06
N ASN A 182 -14.17 -19.63 0.12
CA ASN A 182 -12.94 -20.18 0.68
C ASN A 182 -13.04 -20.44 2.18
N LYS A 183 -13.79 -19.61 2.92
CA LYS A 183 -14.01 -19.80 4.36
C LYS A 183 -14.95 -20.98 4.68
N LEU A 184 -15.82 -21.34 3.74
CA LEU A 184 -16.76 -22.46 3.86
C LEU A 184 -16.20 -23.79 3.36
N ARG A 185 -15.01 -23.80 2.75
CA ARG A 185 -14.32 -25.05 2.37
C ARG A 185 -13.77 -25.74 3.63
N PRO A 186 -14.09 -27.02 3.88
CA PRO A 186 -13.44 -27.78 4.93
C PRO A 186 -11.93 -27.86 4.66
N ARG A 187 -11.12 -27.71 5.71
CA ARG A 187 -9.67 -27.96 5.68
C ARG A 187 -9.39 -29.43 5.44
#